data_AF-A0A7X7LR65-F1
#
_entry.id   AF-A0A7X7LR65-F1
#
_cell.length_a   1.000
_cell.length_b   1.000
_cell.length_c   1.000
_cell.angle_alpha   90.00
_cell.angle_beta   90.00
_cell.angle_gamma   90.00
#
_symmetry.space_group_name_H-M   'P 1'
#
loop_
_entity.id
_entity.type
_entity.pdbx_description
1 polymer ?
#
loop_
_entity_poly.entity_id
_entity_poly.type
_entity_poly.pdbx_seq_one_letter_code
_entity_poly.pdbx_strand_id
1 'polypeptide(L)' 'MENVSVDFPVKGAFAFQKKRIQAVTDVSISIQSGETFGIVGESGCGKSTLANAMIGMVKPTA' A
#
# COMPACT_ATOMS: atom_id res chain seq x y z
N MET A 1 -3.46 9.66 -8.02
CA MET A 1 -3.06 8.24 -8.19
C MET A 1 -4.33 7.42 -8.28
N GLU A 2 -4.38 6.46 -9.18
CA GLU A 2 -5.58 5.65 -9.42
C GLU A 2 -5.24 4.18 -9.23
N ASN A 3 -6.15 3.45 -8.58
CA ASN A 3 -6.18 2.00 -8.42
C ASN A 3 -4.91 1.40 -7.80
N VAL A 4 -4.30 2.11 -6.85
CA VAL A 4 -3.04 1.70 -6.22
C VAL A 4 -3.24 0.44 -5.38
N SER A 5 -2.53 -0.62 -5.73
CA SER A 5 -2.41 -1.81 -4.87
C SER A 5 -0.96 -2.10 -4.50
N VAL A 6 -0.73 -2.70 -3.33
CA VAL A 6 0.61 -3.07 -2.87
C VAL A 6 0.59 -4.44 -2.21
N ASP A 7 1.33 -5.39 -2.79
CA ASP A 7 1.51 -6.74 -2.26
C ASP A 7 2.96 -7.03 -1.86
N PHE A 8 3.16 -7.42 -0.61
CA PHE A 8 4.46 -7.88 -0.12
C PHE A 8 4.58 -9.41 -0.17
N PRO A 9 5.71 -9.95 -0.67
CA PRO A 9 5.99 -11.38 -0.53
C PRO A 9 6.25 -11.71 0.94
N VAL A 10 5.64 -12.79 1.41
CA VAL A 10 5.90 -13.33 2.75
C VAL A 10 6.30 -14.79 2.66
N LYS A 11 7.14 -15.23 3.60
CA LYS A 11 7.55 -16.63 3.66
C LYS A 11 6.33 -17.50 3.97
N GLY A 12 6.06 -18.47 3.11
CA GLY A 12 5.11 -19.54 3.38
C GLY A 12 5.64 -20.51 4.44
N ALA A 13 4.75 -21.33 5.00
CA ALA A 13 5.13 -22.38 5.95
C ALA A 13 6.03 -23.46 5.31
N PHE A 14 5.97 -23.59 3.98
CA PHE A 14 6.78 -24.53 3.20
C PHE A 14 7.53 -23.79 2.10
N ALA A 15 8.74 -24.28 1.77
CA ALA A 15 9.66 -23.64 0.82
C ALA A 15 9.07 -23.42 -0.58
N PHE A 16 8.06 -24.20 -0.97
CA PHE A 16 7.38 -24.13 -2.27
C PHE A 16 6.17 -23.18 -2.30
N GLN A 17 5.70 -22.67 -1.16
CA GLN A 17 4.56 -21.76 -1.13
C GLN A 17 5.00 -20.30 -1.18
N LYS A 18 4.75 -19.65 -2.32
CA LYS A 18 4.81 -18.18 -2.41
C LYS A 18 3.50 -17.61 -1.89
N LYS A 19 3.53 -16.99 -0.71
CA LYS A 19 2.40 -16.25 -0.15
C LYS A 19 2.65 -14.75 -0.30
N ARG A 20 1.58 -13.99 -0.51
CA ARG A 20 1.61 -12.53 -0.53
C ARG A 20 0.65 -11.99 0.52
N ILE A 21 0.97 -10.82 1.06
CA ILE A 21 0.05 -10.04 1.88
C ILE A 21 -0.26 -8.77 1.09
N GLN A 22 -1.54 -8.54 0.84
CA GLN A 22 -2.05 -7.32 0.26
C GLN A 22 -2.13 -6.26 1.37
N ALA A 23 -1.24 -5.27 1.30
CA ALA A 23 -1.16 -4.20 2.30
C ALA A 23 -1.96 -2.96 1.90
N VAL A 24 -2.19 -2.76 0.60
CA VAL A 24 -3.07 -1.74 0.04
C VAL A 24 -3.88 -2.39 -1.08
N THR A 25 -5.19 -2.14 -1.09
CA THR A 25 -6.14 -2.75 -2.04
C THR A 25 -6.86 -1.64 -2.78
N ASP A 26 -6.55 -1.47 -4.07
CA ASP A 26 -7.30 -0.66 -5.04
C ASP A 26 -7.66 0.76 -4.56
N VAL A 27 -6.65 1.52 -4.13
CA VAL A 27 -6.85 2.87 -3.59
C VAL A 27 -6.66 3.92 -4.68
N SER A 28 -7.69 4.74 -4.88
CA SER A 28 -7.66 5.93 -5.73
C SER A 28 -7.73 7.19 -4.88
N ILE A 29 -6.70 8.05 -5.00
CA ILE A 29 -6.58 9.32 -4.25
C ILE A 29 -6.12 10.43 -5.18
N SER A 30 -6.78 11.58 -5.08
CA SER A 30 -6.38 12.85 -5.70
C SER A 30 -6.22 13.90 -4.60
N ILE A 31 -5.07 14.58 -4.56
CA ILE A 31 -4.79 15.68 -3.63
C ILE A 31 -4.49 16.91 -4.47
N GLN A 32 -5.20 18.00 -4.21
CA GLN A 32 -5.04 19.25 -4.95
C GLN A 32 -3.88 20.09 -4.39
N SER A 33 -3.40 21.04 -5.20
CA SER A 33 -2.37 21.98 -4.76
C SER A 33 -2.87 22.81 -3.58
N GLY A 34 -2.09 22.85 -2.49
CA GLY A 34 -2.43 23.58 -1.26
C GLY A 34 -3.35 22.82 -0.30
N GLU A 35 -3.77 21.60 -0.64
CA GLU A 35 -4.60 20.77 0.22
C GLU A 35 -3.75 20.09 1.32
N THR A 36 -4.28 20.05 2.55
CA THR A 36 -3.72 19.23 3.62
C THR A 36 -4.52 17.93 3.71
N PHE A 37 -3.85 16.81 3.45
CA PHE A 37 -4.46 15.48 3.50
C PHE A 37 -3.94 14.67 4.69
N GLY A 38 -4.84 14.00 5.41
CA GLY A 38 -4.51 13.17 6.58
C GLY A 38 -4.97 11.72 6.39
N ILE A 39 -4.07 10.77 6.67
CA ILE A 39 -4.37 9.31 6.63
C ILE A 39 -4.42 8.78 8.07
N VAL A 40 -5.59 8.27 8.49
CA VAL A 40 -5.82 7.76 9.85
C VAL A 40 -6.38 6.34 9.84
N GLY A 41 -6.26 5.64 10.97
CA GLY A 41 -6.69 4.24 11.10
C GLY A 41 -5.81 3.43 12.06
N GLU A 42 -6.24 2.21 12.39
CA GLU A 42 -5.56 1.31 13.34
C GLU A 42 -4.16 0.90 12.90
N SER A 43 -3.32 0.48 13.84
CA SER A 43 -1.98 -0.04 13.52
C SER A 43 -2.11 -1.26 12.59
N GLY A 44 -1.31 -1.29 11.52
CA GLY A 44 -1.32 -2.39 10.54
C GLY A 44 -2.33 -2.27 9.39
N CYS A 45 -3.20 -1.25 9.34
CA CYS A 45 -4.19 -1.12 8.26
C CYS A 45 -3.65 -0.63 6.89
N GLY A 46 -2.34 -0.44 6.75
CA GLY A 46 -1.72 -0.07 5.46
C GLY A 46 -1.38 1.42 5.25
N LYS A 47 -1.61 2.30 6.25
CA LYS A 47 -1.34 3.76 6.14
C LYS A 47 0.07 4.11 5.67
N SER A 48 1.09 3.59 6.36
CA SER A 48 2.49 3.86 6.01
C SER A 48 2.86 3.25 4.66
N THR A 49 2.27 2.12 4.28
CA THR A 49 2.46 1.53 2.96
C THR A 49 1.91 2.42 1.86
N LEU A 50 0.68 2.92 2.03
CA LEU A 50 0.07 3.87 1.10
C LEU A 50 0.87 5.18 1.01
N ALA A 51 1.25 5.75 2.16
CA ALA A 51 2.07 6.97 2.21
C ALA A 51 3.42 6.78 1.50
N ASN A 52 4.10 5.66 1.72
CA ASN A 52 5.35 5.33 1.05
C ASN A 52 5.16 5.12 -0.47
N ALA A 53 4.03 4.59 -0.91
CA ALA A 53 3.71 4.47 -2.33
C ALA A 53 3.49 5.85 -2.97
N MET A 54 2.84 6.78 -2.26
CA MET A 54 2.59 8.14 -2.74
C MET A 54 3.87 8.94 -2.97
N ILE A 55 4.89 8.75 -2.12
CA ILE A 55 6.19 9.42 -2.23
C ILE A 55 7.23 8.61 -3.05
N GLY A 56 6.81 7.52 -3.68
CA GLY A 56 7.67 6.71 -4.57
C GLY A 56 8.69 5.81 -3.86
N MET A 57 8.61 5.62 -2.54
CA MET A 57 9.46 4.69 -1.79
C MET A 57 9.03 3.22 -1.95
N VAL A 58 7.75 2.98 -2.21
CA VAL A 58 7.20 1.65 -2.49
C VAL A 58 6.55 1.66 -3.86
N LYS A 59 6.89 0.67 -4.70
CA LYS A 59 6.29 0.53 -6.03
C LYS A 59 4.93 -0.17 -5.92
N PRO A 60 3.84 0.39 -6.49
CA PRO A 60 2.57 -0.31 -6.62
C PRO A 60 2.72 -1.64 -7.38
N THR A 61 1.96 -2.65 -6.96
CA THR A 61 1.90 -3.96 -7.61
C THR A 61 0.79 -4.07 -8.65
N ALA A 62 -0.21 -3.19 -8.56
CA ALA A 62 -1.17 -2.87 -9.61
C ALA A 62 -1.42 -1.35 -9.58
#